data_AF-A0AAW2ZGA3-F1
#
_entry.id   AF-A0AAW2ZGA3-F1
#
_cell.length_a   1.000
_cell.length_b   1.000
_cell.length_c   1.000
_cell.angle_alpha   90.00
_cell.angle_beta   90.00
_cell.angle_gamma   90.00
#
_symmetry.space_group_name_H-M   'P 1'
#
loop_
_entity.id
_entity.type
_entity.pdbx_description
1 polymer ?
#
loop_
_entity_poly.entity_id
_entity_poly.type
_entity_poly.pdbx_seq_one_letter_code
_entity_poly.pdbx_strand_id
1 'polypeptide(L)'
;MSHGNETPTSSNSTLDECEAYFKEDDAIMNPDVSQQMRKYLKAGGKPQVVLEMLGSSYSGHPQITDLMVSWMRGIGISEEQIERTIVGYVKGIISKHFDSQKADAIFSASNDAPKWLDFMVDDAEWRTLIYQLSEQHKNCLILNFAIQKISESAHHHEIASVTSASSSFRVFHRILTDSIEKLSKLDADTLQESAQFADFKKMCCHTQHTYIYAQTVLRALKRSSPTTFYFTRLSEELESHALKEQSGSESLVRKIWFLLIEHDYHTSNGGSTTPNQCSEIINALMSMLSANATNPSDITKLYKLYSSNNPPPAEFLHHRDVFQLFIKDLYSPNVKLNTSHKPKYVFLLAYAACIHPGTREIQYEDKMQEGDEAGPNLPLHFTETQRAVQASTTTCSNKTAALSSMATVIDIRKHIKYNVVCMGVLSWITVDF
;
A
#
# COMPACT_ATOMS: atom_id res chain seq x y z
N MET A 1 -60.60 36.89 -36.08
CA MET A 1 -59.78 35.67 -36.03
C MET A 1 -58.48 36.00 -35.35
N SER A 2 -58.34 35.65 -34.07
CA SER A 2 -57.05 35.39 -33.46
C SER A 2 -57.33 34.48 -32.28
N HIS A 3 -57.22 33.18 -32.55
CA HIS A 3 -57.33 32.13 -31.55
C HIS A 3 -56.02 32.09 -30.77
N GLY A 4 -56.14 32.18 -29.44
CA GLY A 4 -55.06 31.84 -28.53
C GLY A 4 -54.71 30.37 -28.67
N ASN A 5 -53.41 30.09 -28.81
CA ASN A 5 -52.84 28.77 -28.71
C ASN A 5 -52.12 28.72 -27.36
N GLU A 6 -52.83 28.26 -26.34
CA GLU A 6 -52.25 27.84 -25.07
C GLU A 6 -51.47 26.54 -25.31
N THR A 7 -50.27 26.47 -24.75
CA THR A 7 -49.35 25.33 -24.76
C THR A 7 -49.81 24.27 -23.74
N PRO A 8 -50.31 23.07 -24.14
CA PRO A 8 -50.90 22.09 -23.22
C PRO A 8 -50.08 20.79 -23.07
N THR A 9 -48.75 20.82 -23.18
CA THR A 9 -47.94 19.60 -23.32
C THR A 9 -47.20 19.11 -22.07
N SER A 10 -47.07 19.89 -20.99
CA SER A 10 -46.35 19.45 -19.78
C SER A 10 -47.25 18.87 -18.67
N SER A 11 -48.51 19.30 -18.56
CA SER A 11 -49.44 18.85 -17.51
C SER A 11 -49.93 17.42 -17.74
N ASN A 12 -50.24 17.04 -18.98
CA ASN A 12 -50.78 15.72 -19.30
C ASN A 12 -49.77 14.59 -19.05
N SER A 13 -48.47 14.78 -19.36
CA SER A 13 -47.47 13.73 -19.07
C SER A 13 -47.30 13.50 -17.56
N THR A 14 -47.39 14.56 -16.75
CA THR A 14 -47.30 14.42 -15.30
C THR A 14 -48.52 13.74 -14.68
N LEU A 15 -49.69 13.84 -15.31
CA LEU A 15 -50.90 13.10 -14.91
C LEU A 15 -50.72 11.61 -15.22
N ASP A 16 -50.35 11.27 -16.46
CA ASP A 16 -50.15 9.88 -16.89
C ASP A 16 -49.09 9.15 -16.05
N GLU A 17 -47.98 9.81 -15.71
CA GLU A 17 -46.94 9.27 -14.81
C GLU A 17 -47.49 8.94 -13.41
N CYS A 18 -48.31 9.82 -12.83
CA CYS A 18 -48.90 9.59 -11.52
C CYS A 18 -49.98 8.50 -11.56
N GLU A 19 -50.77 8.43 -12.65
CA GLU A 19 -51.76 7.38 -12.83
C GLU A 19 -51.12 5.99 -13.02
N ALA A 20 -49.98 5.91 -13.70
CA ALA A 20 -49.19 4.70 -13.77
C ALA A 20 -48.72 4.25 -12.38
N TYR A 21 -48.22 5.19 -11.56
CA TYR A 21 -47.80 4.92 -10.19
C TYR A 21 -48.94 4.40 -9.29
N PHE A 22 -50.14 4.99 -9.36
CA PHE A 22 -51.27 4.55 -8.54
C PHE A 22 -51.82 3.17 -8.91
N LYS A 23 -51.52 2.68 -10.11
CA LYS A 23 -51.89 1.35 -10.59
C LYS A 23 -50.88 0.27 -10.22
N GLU A 24 -49.73 0.63 -9.66
CA GLU A 24 -48.78 -0.36 -9.13
C GLU A 24 -49.39 -1.08 -7.92
N ASP A 25 -49.09 -2.38 -7.79
CA ASP A 25 -49.62 -3.21 -6.71
C ASP A 25 -49.22 -2.63 -5.34
N ASP A 26 -50.22 -2.47 -4.46
CA ASP A 26 -50.06 -1.91 -3.13
C ASP A 26 -49.43 -0.49 -3.09
N ALA A 27 -49.58 0.30 -4.16
CA ALA A 27 -49.09 1.68 -4.23
C ALA A 27 -49.54 2.57 -3.05
N ILE A 28 -50.67 2.25 -2.42
CA ILE A 28 -51.17 2.93 -1.21
C ILE A 28 -50.22 2.82 -0.01
N MET A 29 -49.40 1.77 0.04
CA MET A 29 -48.46 1.50 1.13
C MET A 29 -47.08 2.13 0.88
N ASN A 30 -46.83 2.68 -0.31
CA ASN A 30 -45.56 3.33 -0.62
C ASN A 30 -45.42 4.66 0.13
N PRO A 31 -44.23 4.98 0.68
CA PRO A 31 -44.01 6.19 1.48
C PRO A 31 -44.26 7.50 0.70
N ASP A 32 -44.08 7.47 -0.63
CA ASP A 32 -44.20 8.64 -1.50
C ASP A 32 -45.62 8.88 -2.02
N VAL A 33 -46.60 8.01 -1.73
CA VAL A 33 -47.96 8.09 -2.26
C VAL A 33 -48.62 9.45 -1.95
N SER A 34 -48.36 10.00 -0.77
CA SER A 34 -48.86 11.32 -0.35
C SER A 34 -48.26 12.46 -1.17
N GLN A 35 -46.99 12.34 -1.58
CA GLN A 35 -46.34 13.33 -2.44
C GLN A 35 -46.85 13.22 -3.88
N GLN A 36 -47.00 12.01 -4.41
CA GLN A 36 -47.53 11.79 -5.75
C GLN A 36 -49.00 12.22 -5.87
N MET A 37 -49.81 11.97 -4.84
CA MET A 37 -51.19 12.45 -4.79
C MET A 37 -51.27 13.98 -4.80
N ARG A 38 -50.39 14.67 -4.05
CA ARG A 38 -50.28 16.14 -4.12
C ARG A 38 -49.83 16.63 -5.50
N LYS A 39 -48.91 15.92 -6.17
CA LYS A 39 -48.44 16.25 -7.52
C LYS A 39 -49.58 16.11 -8.55
N TYR A 40 -50.33 15.01 -8.51
CA TYR A 40 -51.47 14.73 -9.38
C TYR A 40 -52.60 15.76 -9.21
N LEU A 41 -52.95 16.11 -7.97
CA LEU A 41 -53.98 17.11 -7.68
C LEU A 41 -53.58 18.51 -8.16
N LYS A 42 -52.30 18.88 -8.02
CA LYS A 42 -51.78 20.16 -8.54
C LYS A 42 -51.78 20.24 -10.08
N ALA A 43 -51.66 19.09 -10.76
CA ALA A 43 -51.72 19.00 -12.21
C ALA A 43 -53.16 19.00 -12.76
N GLY A 44 -54.18 19.12 -11.91
CA GLY A 44 -55.60 19.16 -12.31
C GLY A 44 -56.31 17.80 -12.32
N GLY A 45 -55.67 16.77 -11.77
CA GLY A 45 -56.23 15.42 -11.66
C GLY A 45 -57.41 15.33 -10.68
N LYS A 46 -58.35 14.42 -10.94
CA LYS A 46 -59.57 14.26 -10.13
C LYS A 46 -59.32 13.32 -8.94
N PRO A 47 -59.65 13.72 -7.69
CA PRO A 47 -59.44 12.88 -6.50
C PRO A 47 -60.15 11.51 -6.56
N GLN A 48 -61.32 11.46 -7.17
CA GLN A 48 -62.12 10.23 -7.29
C GLN A 48 -61.39 9.14 -8.07
N VAL A 49 -60.67 9.52 -9.13
CA VAL A 49 -59.94 8.58 -9.98
C VAL A 49 -58.76 7.99 -9.22
N VAL A 50 -58.05 8.79 -8.41
CA VAL A 50 -56.96 8.30 -7.54
C VAL A 50 -57.46 7.29 -6.51
N LEU A 51 -58.60 7.58 -5.87
CA LEU A 51 -59.23 6.67 -4.90
C LEU A 51 -59.60 5.34 -5.53
N GLU A 52 -60.17 5.35 -6.74
CA GLU A 52 -60.54 4.15 -7.46
C GLU A 52 -59.30 3.35 -7.92
N MET A 53 -58.26 4.04 -8.40
CA MET A 53 -56.99 3.41 -8.81
C MET A 53 -56.26 2.79 -7.62
N LEU A 54 -56.09 3.52 -6.52
CA LEU A 54 -55.43 3.01 -5.30
C LEU A 54 -56.25 1.90 -4.61
N GLY A 55 -57.58 2.00 -4.65
CA GLY A 55 -58.46 0.98 -4.09
C GLY A 55 -58.45 -0.32 -4.90
N SER A 56 -58.35 -0.23 -6.22
CA SER A 56 -58.30 -1.40 -7.11
C SER A 56 -56.92 -2.05 -7.20
N SER A 57 -55.84 -1.31 -6.94
CA SER A 57 -54.46 -1.84 -6.91
C SER A 57 -54.02 -2.39 -5.54
N TYR A 58 -54.84 -2.22 -4.50
CA TYR A 58 -54.54 -2.77 -3.17
C TYR A 58 -54.79 -4.28 -3.13
N SER A 59 -53.72 -5.04 -2.86
CA SER A 59 -53.70 -6.50 -2.79
C SER A 59 -53.25 -7.03 -1.41
N GLY A 60 -52.66 -6.17 -0.58
CA GLY A 60 -52.36 -6.44 0.83
C GLY A 60 -51.13 -7.33 1.06
N HIS A 61 -50.17 -7.35 0.14
CA HIS A 61 -48.96 -8.18 0.28
C HIS A 61 -48.16 -7.90 1.56
N PRO A 62 -48.02 -6.64 2.05
CA PRO A 62 -47.35 -6.38 3.31
C PRO A 62 -48.04 -7.07 4.49
N GLN A 63 -49.37 -7.04 4.54
CA GLN A 63 -50.17 -7.66 5.60
C GLN A 63 -50.11 -9.19 5.55
N ILE A 64 -50.09 -9.77 4.34
CA ILE A 64 -49.88 -11.21 4.15
C ILE A 64 -48.49 -11.61 4.65
N THR A 65 -47.48 -10.78 4.39
CA THR A 65 -46.11 -11.03 4.86
C THR A 65 -46.03 -10.99 6.38
N ASP A 66 -46.68 -10.02 7.04
CA ASP A 66 -46.74 -9.95 8.50
C ASP A 66 -47.47 -11.15 9.11
N LEU A 67 -48.54 -11.61 8.44
CA LEU A 67 -49.23 -12.86 8.81
C LEU A 67 -48.32 -14.08 8.68
N MET A 68 -47.54 -14.19 7.59
CA MET A 68 -46.57 -15.27 7.43
C MET A 68 -45.49 -15.23 8.52
N VAL A 69 -44.98 -14.06 8.89
CA VAL A 69 -44.05 -13.89 10.02
C VAL A 69 -44.70 -14.36 11.32
N SER A 70 -45.98 -14.02 11.57
CA SER A 70 -46.70 -14.49 12.75
C SER A 70 -46.85 -16.01 12.79
N TRP A 71 -47.08 -16.66 11.64
CA TRP A 71 -47.16 -18.12 11.54
C TRP A 71 -45.80 -18.78 11.76
N MET A 72 -44.72 -18.20 11.22
CA MET A 72 -43.36 -18.66 11.46
C MET A 72 -43.00 -18.62 12.95
N ARG A 73 -43.39 -17.56 13.67
CA ARG A 73 -43.27 -17.50 15.14
C ARG A 73 -44.09 -18.59 15.82
N GLY A 74 -45.32 -18.83 15.36
CA GLY A 74 -46.22 -19.86 15.90
C GLY A 74 -45.70 -21.29 15.75
N ILE A 75 -44.88 -21.57 14.74
CA ILE A 75 -44.26 -22.88 14.47
C ILE A 75 -42.97 -23.07 15.30
N GLY A 76 -42.53 -22.05 16.03
CA GLY A 76 -41.34 -22.10 16.89
C GLY A 76 -40.04 -21.70 16.19
N ILE A 77 -40.11 -21.04 15.03
CA ILE A 77 -38.93 -20.42 14.40
C ILE A 77 -38.54 -19.21 15.25
N SER A 78 -37.26 -19.13 15.63
CA SER A 78 -36.74 -18.00 16.41
C SER A 78 -36.84 -16.68 15.64
N GLU A 79 -37.07 -15.58 16.34
CA GLU A 79 -37.12 -14.25 15.71
C GLU A 79 -35.82 -13.91 14.98
N GLU A 80 -34.66 -14.30 15.53
CA GLU A 80 -33.35 -14.13 14.88
C GLU A 80 -33.25 -14.82 13.51
N GLN A 81 -33.85 -16.02 13.36
CA GLN A 81 -33.83 -16.73 12.08
C GLN A 81 -34.75 -16.08 11.04
N ILE A 82 -35.90 -15.58 11.48
CA ILE A 82 -36.83 -14.86 10.60
C ILE A 82 -36.16 -13.56 10.13
N GLU A 83 -35.57 -12.80 11.04
CA GLU A 83 -34.86 -11.56 10.72
C GLU A 83 -33.69 -11.81 9.77
N ARG A 84 -32.84 -12.81 10.03
CA ARG A 84 -31.76 -13.20 9.11
C ARG A 84 -32.26 -13.58 7.72
N THR A 85 -33.39 -14.26 7.62
CA THR A 85 -33.98 -14.65 6.34
C THR A 85 -34.44 -13.42 5.56
N ILE A 86 -35.12 -12.49 6.22
CA ILE A 86 -35.58 -11.23 5.62
C ILE A 86 -34.39 -10.38 5.19
N VAL A 87 -33.43 -10.15 6.10
CA VAL A 87 -32.22 -9.36 5.83
C VAL A 87 -31.42 -9.99 4.67
N GLY A 88 -31.26 -11.31 4.66
CA GLY A 88 -30.60 -12.04 3.58
C GLY A 88 -31.29 -11.86 2.22
N TYR A 89 -32.63 -11.91 2.19
CA TYR A 89 -33.40 -11.68 0.98
C TYR A 89 -33.28 -10.24 0.49
N VAL A 90 -33.41 -9.26 1.38
CA VAL A 90 -33.24 -7.83 1.06
C VAL A 90 -31.83 -7.54 0.54
N LYS A 91 -30.79 -8.09 1.19
CA LYS A 91 -29.41 -8.02 0.69
C LYS A 91 -29.30 -8.56 -0.74
N GLY A 92 -29.92 -9.71 -1.02
CA GLY A 92 -29.95 -10.30 -2.35
C GLY A 92 -30.62 -9.41 -3.40
N ILE A 93 -31.73 -8.77 -3.05
CA ILE A 93 -32.41 -7.80 -3.92
C ILE A 93 -31.53 -6.59 -4.19
N ILE A 94 -30.94 -6.00 -3.15
CA ILE A 94 -30.06 -4.84 -3.28
C ILE A 94 -28.89 -5.20 -4.20
N SER A 95 -28.18 -6.30 -3.93
CA SER A 95 -27.04 -6.71 -4.76
C SER A 95 -27.41 -6.97 -6.23
N LYS A 96 -28.64 -7.38 -6.52
CA LYS A 96 -29.10 -7.63 -7.90
C LYS A 96 -29.55 -6.37 -8.64
N HIS A 97 -30.15 -5.42 -7.92
CA HIS A 97 -30.81 -4.26 -8.51
C HIS A 97 -30.11 -2.93 -8.23
N PHE A 98 -28.99 -2.94 -7.53
CA PHE A 98 -28.23 -1.73 -7.23
C PHE A 98 -27.71 -1.07 -8.51
N ASP A 99 -28.03 0.20 -8.67
CA ASP A 99 -27.58 1.05 -9.77
C ASP A 99 -26.82 2.23 -9.18
N SER A 100 -25.50 2.24 -9.41
CA SER A 100 -24.61 3.26 -8.87
C SER A 100 -24.93 4.67 -9.36
N GLN A 101 -25.40 4.82 -10.62
CA GLN A 101 -25.68 6.15 -11.18
C GLN A 101 -26.93 6.76 -10.57
N LYS A 102 -27.98 5.96 -10.37
CA LYS A 102 -29.21 6.42 -9.71
C LYS A 102 -28.97 6.74 -8.24
N ALA A 103 -28.22 5.89 -7.55
CA ALA A 103 -27.87 6.10 -6.15
C ALA A 103 -27.11 7.42 -5.97
N ASP A 104 -26.13 7.70 -6.85
CA ASP A 104 -25.35 8.94 -6.82
C ASP A 104 -26.18 10.17 -7.20
N ALA A 105 -27.14 10.05 -8.12
CA ALA A 105 -28.06 11.13 -8.46
C ALA A 105 -28.96 11.51 -7.28
N ILE A 106 -29.47 10.53 -6.53
CA ILE A 106 -30.26 10.75 -5.32
C ILE A 106 -29.39 11.38 -4.23
N PHE A 107 -28.17 10.86 -4.04
CA PHE A 107 -27.23 11.39 -3.05
C PHE A 107 -26.79 12.81 -3.35
N SER A 108 -26.59 13.16 -4.64
CA SER A 108 -26.19 14.52 -5.04
C SER A 108 -27.36 15.52 -5.00
N ALA A 109 -28.59 15.03 -5.15
CA ALA A 109 -29.79 15.86 -5.05
C ALA A 109 -30.16 16.20 -3.60
N SER A 110 -29.69 15.40 -2.64
CA SER A 110 -29.86 15.64 -1.21
C SER A 110 -28.63 16.33 -0.63
N ASN A 111 -28.83 17.46 0.04
CA ASN A 111 -27.70 18.22 0.61
C ASN A 111 -27.11 17.56 1.87
N ASP A 112 -27.85 16.62 2.46
CA ASP A 112 -27.50 15.87 3.66
C ASP A 112 -27.39 14.37 3.37
N ALA A 113 -26.52 13.69 4.13
CA ALA A 113 -26.39 12.24 4.07
C ALA A 113 -27.72 11.55 4.46
N PRO A 114 -28.10 10.45 3.78
CA PRO A 114 -29.33 9.74 4.12
C PRO A 114 -29.26 9.16 5.53
N LYS A 115 -30.28 9.42 6.36
CA LYS A 115 -30.36 8.93 7.74
C LYS A 115 -30.35 7.41 7.86
N TRP A 116 -30.88 6.70 6.85
CA TRP A 116 -30.86 5.24 6.81
C TRP A 116 -29.41 4.70 6.77
N LEU A 117 -28.46 5.49 6.27
CA LEU A 117 -27.07 5.08 6.17
C LEU A 117 -26.41 4.97 7.54
N ASP A 118 -26.79 5.79 8.52
CA ASP A 118 -26.32 5.66 9.91
C ASP A 118 -26.60 4.26 10.46
N PHE A 119 -27.82 3.77 10.30
CA PHE A 119 -28.21 2.43 10.75
C PHE A 119 -27.41 1.32 10.05
N MET A 120 -27.14 1.46 8.76
CA MET A 120 -26.33 0.49 8.02
C MET A 120 -24.86 0.50 8.43
N VAL A 121 -24.34 1.64 8.89
CA VAL A 121 -22.95 1.76 9.35
C VAL A 121 -22.77 1.14 10.74
N ASP A 122 -23.76 1.25 11.61
CA ASP A 122 -23.71 0.71 12.98
C ASP A 122 -23.75 -0.83 13.01
N ASP A 123 -24.45 -1.45 12.05
CA ASP A 123 -24.63 -2.89 11.97
C ASP A 123 -23.56 -3.60 11.10
N ALA A 124 -22.91 -4.63 11.65
CA ALA A 124 -21.81 -5.35 10.98
C ALA A 124 -22.25 -6.11 9.72
N GLU A 125 -23.48 -6.62 9.71
CA GLU A 125 -24.04 -7.37 8.61
C GLU A 125 -24.34 -6.47 7.41
N TRP A 126 -24.77 -5.22 7.65
CA TRP A 126 -24.96 -4.21 6.61
C TRP A 126 -23.65 -3.59 6.12
N ARG A 127 -22.65 -3.40 6.99
CA ARG A 127 -21.29 -3.01 6.58
C ARG A 127 -20.71 -3.98 5.56
N THR A 128 -20.92 -5.28 5.77
CA THR A 128 -20.46 -6.33 4.83
C THR A 128 -21.07 -6.16 3.43
N LEU A 129 -22.36 -5.80 3.35
CA LEU A 129 -23.01 -5.49 2.08
C LEU A 129 -22.38 -4.27 1.40
N ILE A 130 -22.10 -3.21 2.18
CA ILE A 130 -21.44 -1.99 1.67
C ILE A 130 -20.06 -2.33 1.09
N TYR A 131 -19.27 -3.18 1.76
CA TYR A 131 -17.98 -3.63 1.25
C TYR A 131 -18.14 -4.36 -0.09
N GLN A 132 -19.06 -5.33 -0.17
CA GLN A 132 -19.31 -6.10 -1.40
C GLN A 132 -19.74 -5.19 -2.57
N LEU A 133 -20.66 -4.26 -2.33
CA LEU A 133 -21.11 -3.30 -3.34
C LEU A 133 -19.98 -2.36 -3.76
N SER A 134 -19.13 -1.93 -2.82
CA SER A 134 -18.00 -1.04 -3.12
C SER A 134 -16.93 -1.69 -4.00
N GLU A 135 -16.72 -3.00 -3.87
CA GLU A 135 -15.80 -3.75 -4.72
C GLU A 135 -16.34 -3.86 -6.15
N GLN A 136 -17.65 -4.03 -6.32
CA GLN A 136 -18.32 -4.09 -7.61
C GLN A 136 -18.46 -2.71 -8.27
N HIS A 137 -18.69 -1.65 -7.49
CA HIS A 137 -18.98 -0.29 -7.95
C HIS A 137 -18.00 0.74 -7.37
N LYS A 138 -16.71 0.63 -7.72
CA LYS A 138 -15.61 1.45 -7.16
C LYS A 138 -15.80 2.97 -7.28
N ASN A 139 -16.53 3.44 -8.28
CA ASN A 139 -16.71 4.87 -8.57
C ASN A 139 -17.99 5.47 -7.98
N CYS A 140 -18.75 4.72 -7.19
CA CYS A 140 -20.01 5.18 -6.62
C CYS A 140 -19.76 6.14 -5.44
N LEU A 141 -20.32 7.35 -5.50
CA LEU A 141 -20.14 8.40 -4.51
C LEU A 141 -20.72 8.00 -3.15
N ILE A 142 -21.95 7.46 -3.13
CA ILE A 142 -22.59 7.09 -1.86
C ILE A 142 -21.85 5.95 -1.15
N LEU A 143 -21.30 4.99 -1.90
CA LEU A 143 -20.52 3.89 -1.32
C LEU A 143 -19.16 4.37 -0.80
N ASN A 144 -18.48 5.27 -1.52
CA ASN A 144 -17.24 5.87 -1.03
C ASN A 144 -17.49 6.73 0.23
N PHE A 145 -18.60 7.46 0.28
CA PHE A 145 -19.03 8.20 1.47
C PHE A 145 -19.35 7.24 2.64
N ALA A 146 -20.05 6.14 2.38
CA ALA A 146 -20.35 5.12 3.37
C ALA A 146 -19.07 4.49 3.96
N ILE A 147 -18.10 4.11 3.11
CA ILE A 147 -16.80 3.57 3.57
C ILE A 147 -16.06 4.61 4.43
N GLN A 148 -16.08 5.89 4.04
CA GLN A 148 -15.49 6.95 4.86
C GLN A 148 -16.18 7.04 6.23
N LYS A 149 -17.51 7.01 6.28
CA LYS A 149 -18.29 7.06 7.51
C LYS A 149 -18.04 5.85 8.42
N ILE A 150 -17.97 4.65 7.85
CA ILE A 150 -17.58 3.42 8.57
C ILE A 150 -16.19 3.58 9.18
N SER A 151 -15.25 4.14 8.41
CA SER A 151 -13.91 4.42 8.90
C SER A 151 -13.96 5.39 10.08
N GLU A 152 -14.74 6.46 10.02
CA GLU A 152 -14.90 7.44 11.12
C GLU A 152 -15.53 6.82 12.39
N SER A 153 -16.48 5.91 12.25
CA SER A 153 -17.19 5.22 13.36
C SER A 153 -16.40 4.11 14.09
N ALA A 154 -15.06 4.19 14.11
CA ALA A 154 -14.14 3.21 14.76
C ALA A 154 -14.12 1.76 14.19
N HIS A 155 -14.84 1.48 13.10
CA HIS A 155 -14.85 0.16 12.44
C HIS A 155 -13.77 0.01 11.34
N HIS A 156 -12.78 0.90 11.28
CA HIS A 156 -11.73 0.93 10.25
C HIS A 156 -10.89 -0.36 10.16
N HIS A 157 -10.81 -1.15 11.23
CA HIS A 157 -10.09 -2.42 11.25
C HIS A 157 -10.74 -3.52 10.40
N GLU A 158 -12.06 -3.46 10.19
CA GLU A 158 -12.79 -4.38 9.30
C GLU A 158 -12.52 -4.08 7.82
N ILE A 159 -12.22 -2.82 7.50
CA ILE A 159 -11.98 -2.34 6.14
C ILE A 159 -10.55 -2.66 5.68
N ALA A 160 -9.61 -2.87 6.61
CA ALA A 160 -8.19 -3.09 6.32
C ALA A 160 -7.92 -4.33 5.43
N SER A 161 -8.80 -5.33 5.47
CA SER A 161 -8.73 -6.53 4.64
C SER A 161 -9.37 -6.36 3.26
N VAL A 162 -10.13 -5.28 3.06
CA VAL A 162 -10.91 -5.04 1.84
C VAL A 162 -10.11 -4.18 0.88
N THR A 163 -9.91 -4.66 -0.35
CA THR A 163 -9.15 -3.91 -1.38
C THR A 163 -9.76 -2.54 -1.69
N SER A 164 -11.06 -2.36 -1.48
CA SER A 164 -11.76 -1.08 -1.63
C SER A 164 -11.32 -0.01 -0.64
N ALA A 165 -10.65 -0.35 0.48
CA ALA A 165 -10.07 0.64 1.38
C ALA A 165 -9.06 1.58 0.70
N SER A 166 -8.42 1.10 -0.37
CA SER A 166 -7.48 1.86 -1.19
C SER A 166 -8.13 2.91 -2.10
N SER A 167 -9.45 2.86 -2.31
CA SER A 167 -10.16 3.81 -3.19
C SER A 167 -10.25 5.21 -2.59
N SER A 168 -10.36 5.31 -1.26
CA SER A 168 -10.43 6.57 -0.54
C SER A 168 -9.12 6.83 0.18
N PHE A 169 -8.41 7.90 -0.22
CA PHE A 169 -7.15 8.29 0.39
C PHE A 169 -7.26 8.50 1.91
N ARG A 170 -8.36 9.10 2.40
CA ARG A 170 -8.58 9.33 3.84
C ARG A 170 -8.68 8.02 4.61
N VAL A 171 -9.42 7.05 4.06
CA VAL A 171 -9.62 5.73 4.66
C VAL A 171 -8.29 4.97 4.68
N PHE A 172 -7.59 4.96 3.54
CA PHE A 172 -6.27 4.35 3.42
C PHE A 172 -5.25 4.95 4.40
N HIS A 173 -5.14 6.27 4.50
CA HIS A 173 -4.22 6.94 5.42
C HIS A 173 -4.48 6.57 6.89
N ARG A 174 -5.75 6.55 7.29
CA ARG A 174 -6.15 6.17 8.66
C ARG A 174 -5.80 4.72 8.96
N ILE A 175 -6.15 3.79 8.07
CA ILE A 175 -5.78 2.37 8.24
C ILE A 175 -4.25 2.20 8.26
N LEU A 176 -3.53 2.87 7.36
CA LEU A 176 -2.07 2.83 7.30
C LEU A 176 -1.44 3.29 8.62
N THR A 177 -1.89 4.41 9.17
CA THR A 177 -1.35 4.97 10.43
C THR A 177 -1.67 4.08 11.63
N ASP A 178 -2.91 3.58 11.74
CA ASP A 178 -3.32 2.65 12.79
C ASP A 178 -2.55 1.32 12.70
N SER A 179 -2.33 0.80 11.48
CA SER A 179 -1.51 -0.39 11.24
C SER A 179 -0.06 -0.14 11.64
N ILE A 180 0.56 0.98 11.25
CA ILE A 180 1.94 1.30 11.64
C ILE A 180 2.05 1.40 13.17
N GLU A 181 1.08 2.03 13.84
CA GLU A 181 1.08 2.14 15.30
C GLU A 181 0.99 0.75 15.97
N LYS A 182 0.06 -0.10 15.52
CA LYS A 182 -0.11 -1.46 16.06
C LYS A 182 1.13 -2.31 15.82
N LEU A 183 1.64 -2.30 14.60
CA LEU A 183 2.83 -3.06 14.23
C LEU A 183 4.05 -2.58 15.02
N SER A 184 4.16 -1.26 15.31
CA SER A 184 5.30 -0.70 16.07
C SER A 184 5.42 -1.21 17.51
N LYS A 185 4.34 -1.81 18.05
CA LYS A 185 4.30 -2.40 19.40
C LYS A 185 4.68 -3.88 19.40
N LEU A 186 4.89 -4.49 18.23
CA LEU A 186 5.23 -5.91 18.09
C LEU A 186 6.75 -6.12 18.04
N ASP A 187 7.19 -7.26 18.58
CA ASP A 187 8.57 -7.73 18.50
C ASP A 187 8.87 -8.34 17.11
N ALA A 188 10.15 -8.39 16.74
CA ALA A 188 10.59 -8.80 15.40
C ALA A 188 10.11 -10.20 14.97
N ASP A 189 10.11 -11.17 15.88
CA ASP A 189 9.67 -12.55 15.59
C ASP A 189 8.14 -12.60 15.42
N THR A 190 7.41 -11.94 16.32
CA THR A 190 5.93 -11.87 16.25
C THR A 190 5.42 -11.09 15.04
N LEU A 191 6.22 -10.16 14.51
CA LEU A 191 5.87 -9.34 13.35
C LEU A 191 5.68 -10.21 12.09
N GLN A 192 6.60 -11.14 11.84
CA GLN A 192 6.59 -11.99 10.64
C GLN A 192 5.43 -12.99 10.63
N GLU A 193 5.02 -13.47 11.80
CA GLU A 193 3.91 -14.42 11.96
C GLU A 193 2.53 -13.74 12.01
N SER A 194 2.49 -12.41 12.18
CA SER A 194 1.23 -11.70 12.35
C SER A 194 0.42 -11.61 11.05
N ALA A 195 -0.86 -11.99 11.12
CA ALA A 195 -1.82 -11.80 10.03
C ALA A 195 -1.97 -10.32 9.66
N GLN A 196 -1.91 -9.43 10.65
CA GLN A 196 -1.97 -7.97 10.45
C GLN A 196 -0.84 -7.44 9.57
N PHE A 197 0.36 -8.01 9.67
CA PHE A 197 1.48 -7.65 8.81
C PHE A 197 1.29 -8.16 7.39
N ALA A 198 0.68 -9.33 7.19
CA ALA A 198 0.31 -9.82 5.87
C ALA A 198 -0.71 -8.91 5.20
N ASP A 199 -1.76 -8.49 5.93
CA ASP A 199 -2.78 -7.58 5.42
C ASP A 199 -2.21 -6.19 5.12
N PHE A 200 -1.34 -5.67 6.01
CA PHE A 200 -0.61 -4.42 5.78
C PHE A 200 0.19 -4.45 4.47
N LYS A 201 0.92 -5.54 4.20
CA LYS A 201 1.69 -5.71 2.96
C LYS A 201 0.80 -5.73 1.72
N LYS A 202 -0.30 -6.50 1.75
CA LYS A 202 -1.28 -6.57 0.65
C LYS A 202 -1.92 -5.21 0.38
N MET A 203 -2.34 -4.51 1.43
CA MET A 203 -2.99 -3.21 1.33
C MET A 203 -2.04 -2.16 0.74
N CYS A 204 -0.81 -2.08 1.23
CA CYS A 204 0.17 -1.10 0.77
C CYS A 204 0.66 -1.39 -0.65
N CYS A 205 0.70 -2.66 -1.07
CA CYS A 205 1.17 -3.06 -2.40
C CYS A 205 0.03 -3.23 -3.42
N HIS A 206 -1.21 -2.89 -3.07
CA HIS A 206 -2.37 -3.09 -3.94
C HIS A 206 -2.29 -2.26 -5.25
N THR A 207 -1.83 -1.01 -5.16
CA THR A 207 -1.65 -0.13 -6.32
C THR A 207 -0.31 0.60 -6.24
N GLN A 208 0.16 1.14 -7.37
CA GLN A 208 1.41 1.92 -7.40
C GLN A 208 1.33 3.16 -6.49
N HIS A 209 0.18 3.84 -6.45
CA HIS A 209 0.00 5.04 -5.63
C HIS A 209 -0.06 4.75 -4.13
N THR A 210 -0.72 3.66 -3.73
CA THR A 210 -0.75 3.24 -2.31
C THR A 210 0.65 2.85 -1.83
N TYR A 211 1.43 2.17 -2.67
CA TYR A 211 2.81 1.82 -2.37
C TYR A 211 3.72 3.04 -2.22
N ILE A 212 3.70 3.97 -3.19
CA ILE A 212 4.48 5.20 -3.13
C ILE A 212 4.13 6.00 -1.87
N TYR A 213 2.84 6.12 -1.55
CA TYR A 213 2.40 6.84 -0.37
C TYR A 213 2.86 6.16 0.92
N ALA A 214 2.69 4.84 1.06
CA ALA A 214 3.14 4.09 2.22
C ALA A 214 4.66 4.21 2.43
N GLN A 215 5.45 4.07 1.37
CA GLN A 215 6.90 4.26 1.42
C GLN A 215 7.27 5.68 1.83
N THR A 216 6.57 6.70 1.32
CA THR A 216 6.81 8.11 1.68
C THR A 216 6.51 8.37 3.15
N VAL A 217 5.41 7.82 3.69
CA VAL A 217 5.06 7.94 5.11
C VAL A 217 6.10 7.28 6.00
N LEU A 218 6.50 6.03 5.69
CA LEU A 218 7.54 5.33 6.44
C LEU A 218 8.88 6.07 6.40
N ARG A 219 9.22 6.66 5.24
CA ARG A 219 10.42 7.49 5.07
C ARG A 219 10.36 8.76 5.92
N ALA A 220 9.22 9.45 5.93
CA ALA A 220 9.01 10.63 6.78
C ALA A 220 9.13 10.28 8.28
N LEU A 221 8.58 9.14 8.71
CA LEU A 221 8.71 8.65 10.08
C LEU A 221 10.18 8.31 10.43
N LYS A 222 10.92 7.68 9.50
CA LYS A 222 12.37 7.45 9.65
C LYS A 222 13.14 8.76 9.85
N ARG A 223 12.79 9.83 9.13
CA ARG A 223 13.42 11.16 9.29
C ARG A 223 13.15 11.76 10.67
N SER A 224 11.92 11.60 11.18
CA SER A 224 11.52 12.10 12.51
C SER A 224 12.10 11.26 13.66
N SER A 225 12.46 10.01 13.41
CA SER A 225 13.01 9.08 14.42
C SER A 225 14.17 8.25 13.84
N PRO A 226 15.35 8.87 13.61
CA PRO A 226 16.46 8.23 12.88
C PRO A 226 17.11 7.07 13.64
N THR A 227 16.93 6.99 14.96
CA THR A 227 17.44 5.90 15.80
C THR A 227 16.61 4.62 15.68
N THR A 228 15.44 4.69 15.05
CA THR A 228 14.48 3.59 14.99
C THR A 228 14.59 2.86 13.66
N PHE A 229 15.29 1.71 13.67
CA PHE A 229 15.43 0.84 12.48
C PHE A 229 14.13 0.15 12.07
N TYR A 230 13.13 0.18 12.94
CA TYR A 230 11.83 -0.45 12.72
C TYR A 230 11.13 0.01 11.43
N PHE A 231 11.09 1.32 11.15
CA PHE A 231 10.47 1.84 9.92
C PHE A 231 11.25 1.48 8.66
N THR A 232 12.58 1.37 8.78
CA THR A 232 13.44 0.88 7.68
C THR A 232 13.10 -0.58 7.39
N ARG A 233 12.93 -1.41 8.43
CA ARG A 233 12.52 -2.80 8.29
C ARG A 233 11.16 -2.96 7.63
N LEU A 234 10.16 -2.18 8.04
CA LEU A 234 8.83 -2.20 7.39
C LEU A 234 8.91 -1.81 5.91
N SER A 235 9.70 -0.79 5.58
CA SER A 235 9.92 -0.33 4.21
C SER A 235 10.57 -1.41 3.32
N GLU A 236 11.60 -2.08 3.82
CA GLU A 236 12.30 -3.18 3.12
C GLU A 236 11.41 -4.41 2.91
N GLU A 237 10.57 -4.74 3.89
CA GLU A 237 9.65 -5.87 3.79
C GLU A 237 8.49 -5.59 2.82
N LEU A 238 8.00 -4.35 2.78
CA LEU A 238 7.04 -3.90 1.75
C LEU A 238 7.62 -3.99 0.35
N GLU A 239 8.85 -3.50 0.16
CA GLU A 239 9.57 -3.61 -1.11
C GLU A 239 9.74 -5.09 -1.51
N SER A 240 10.21 -5.93 -0.59
CA SER A 240 10.38 -7.36 -0.81
C SER A 240 9.07 -8.07 -1.19
N HIS A 241 7.94 -7.64 -0.64
CA HIS A 241 6.63 -8.16 -1.01
C HIS A 241 6.17 -7.66 -2.38
N ALA A 242 6.33 -6.36 -2.67
CA ALA A 242 6.00 -5.77 -3.97
C ALA A 242 6.78 -6.44 -5.12
N LEU A 243 8.07 -6.73 -4.91
CA LEU A 243 8.92 -7.43 -5.88
C LEU A 243 8.47 -8.88 -6.14
N LYS A 244 7.87 -9.55 -5.14
CA LYS A 244 7.38 -10.93 -5.29
C LYS A 244 6.03 -11.01 -5.99
N GLU A 245 5.10 -10.09 -5.71
CA GLU A 245 3.76 -10.13 -6.30
C GLU A 245 3.71 -9.57 -7.72
N GLN A 246 4.51 -8.56 -8.04
CA GLN A 246 4.42 -7.82 -9.30
C GLN A 246 5.69 -7.96 -10.14
N SER A 247 5.95 -9.16 -10.67
CA SER A 247 7.13 -9.45 -11.50
C SER A 247 7.32 -8.51 -12.70
N GLY A 248 6.25 -7.84 -13.18
CA GLY A 248 6.31 -6.85 -14.26
C GLY A 248 6.71 -5.42 -13.83
N SER A 249 6.68 -5.10 -12.53
CA SER A 249 6.92 -3.75 -11.98
C SER A 249 8.24 -3.64 -11.19
N GLU A 250 9.10 -4.65 -11.24
CA GLU A 250 10.36 -4.70 -10.46
C GLU A 250 11.21 -3.43 -10.62
N SER A 251 11.40 -2.98 -11.87
CA SER A 251 12.18 -1.77 -12.16
C SER A 251 11.56 -0.52 -11.52
N LEU A 252 10.22 -0.41 -11.52
CA LEU A 252 9.51 0.72 -10.96
C LEU A 252 9.61 0.75 -9.42
N VAL A 253 9.44 -0.40 -8.77
CA VAL A 253 9.56 -0.54 -7.31
C VAL A 253 10.95 -0.10 -6.83
N ARG A 254 12.00 -0.64 -7.46
CA ARG A 254 13.40 -0.28 -7.15
C ARG A 254 13.67 1.20 -7.43
N LYS A 255 13.15 1.73 -8.55
CA LYS A 255 13.34 3.13 -8.92
C LYS A 255 12.68 4.07 -7.90
N ILE A 256 11.51 3.74 -7.36
CA ILE A 256 10.86 4.52 -6.30
C ILE A 256 11.78 4.62 -5.08
N TRP A 257 12.39 3.51 -4.67
CA TRP A 257 13.31 3.50 -3.52
C TRP A 257 14.49 4.48 -3.73
N PHE A 258 15.13 4.42 -4.90
CA PHE A 258 16.24 5.31 -5.24
C PHE A 258 15.82 6.79 -5.34
N LEU A 259 14.65 7.07 -5.91
CA LEU A 259 14.10 8.43 -6.02
C LEU A 259 13.83 9.05 -4.65
N LEU A 260 13.33 8.27 -3.68
CA LEU A 260 13.08 8.76 -2.32
C LEU A 260 14.38 9.13 -1.60
N ILE A 261 15.48 8.39 -1.84
CA ILE A 261 16.80 8.71 -1.28
C ILE A 261 17.39 9.96 -1.94
N GLU A 262 17.31 10.05 -3.27
CA GLU A 262 17.75 11.23 -4.01
C GLU A 262 17.02 12.49 -3.51
N HIS A 263 15.71 12.40 -3.31
CA HIS A 263 14.92 13.48 -2.73
C HIS A 263 15.38 13.87 -1.31
N ASP A 264 15.58 12.89 -0.42
CA ASP A 264 16.06 13.17 0.93
C ASP A 264 17.44 13.82 0.95
N TYR A 265 18.32 13.39 0.05
CA TYR A 265 19.64 13.96 -0.11
C TYR A 265 19.58 15.42 -0.55
N HIS A 266 18.78 15.74 -1.58
CA HIS A 266 18.61 17.12 -2.04
C HIS A 266 18.00 18.03 -0.99
N THR A 267 17.03 17.55 -0.20
CA THR A 267 16.39 18.35 0.86
C THR A 267 17.30 18.60 2.07
N SER A 268 18.27 17.73 2.33
CA SER A 268 19.19 17.85 3.48
C SER A 268 20.46 18.64 3.16
N ASN A 269 21.01 18.53 1.94
CA ASN A 269 22.32 19.10 1.58
C ASN A 269 22.28 20.42 0.81
N GLY A 270 21.15 21.13 0.78
CA GLY A 270 21.08 22.51 0.25
C GLY A 270 21.60 22.69 -1.19
N GLY A 271 21.57 21.63 -2.02
CA GLY A 271 21.89 21.69 -3.44
C GLY A 271 23.37 21.66 -3.84
N SER A 272 24.32 21.31 -2.96
CA SER A 272 25.76 21.37 -3.30
C SER A 272 26.27 20.27 -4.27
N THR A 273 25.49 19.20 -4.49
CA THR A 273 25.87 18.09 -5.39
C THR A 273 25.16 18.22 -6.72
N THR A 274 25.90 17.99 -7.81
CA THR A 274 25.32 18.05 -9.16
C THR A 274 24.29 16.91 -9.33
N PRO A 275 23.03 17.22 -9.71
CA PRO A 275 21.97 16.21 -9.92
C PRO A 275 22.40 15.04 -10.83
N ASN A 276 23.35 15.32 -11.74
CA ASN A 276 23.94 14.34 -12.65
C ASN A 276 24.61 13.17 -11.92
N GLN A 277 25.26 13.38 -10.76
CA GLN A 277 25.95 12.31 -10.03
C GLN A 277 24.98 11.28 -9.45
N CYS A 278 23.86 11.72 -8.86
CA CYS A 278 22.84 10.80 -8.33
C CYS A 278 22.20 9.98 -9.47
N SER A 279 21.86 10.64 -10.57
CA SER A 279 21.34 9.98 -11.76
C SER A 279 22.31 8.93 -12.34
N GLU A 280 23.61 9.21 -12.39
CA GLU A 280 24.64 8.25 -12.83
C GLU A 280 24.70 7.01 -11.94
N ILE A 281 24.63 7.18 -10.61
CA ILE A 281 24.64 6.08 -9.65
C ILE A 281 23.39 5.23 -9.79
N ILE A 282 22.22 5.87 -9.81
CA ILE A 282 20.93 5.19 -9.92
C ILE A 282 20.89 4.38 -11.21
N ASN A 283 21.34 4.94 -12.34
CA ASN A 283 21.39 4.21 -13.61
C ASN A 283 22.33 3.00 -13.55
N ALA A 284 23.52 3.14 -12.95
CA ALA A 284 24.47 2.04 -12.77
C ALA A 284 23.91 0.93 -11.86
N LEU A 285 23.31 1.30 -10.72
CA LEU A 285 22.70 0.34 -9.78
C LEU A 285 21.48 -0.35 -10.39
N MET A 286 20.59 0.40 -11.04
CA MET A 286 19.42 -0.16 -11.74
C MET A 286 19.83 -1.13 -12.84
N SER A 287 20.87 -0.82 -13.62
CA SER A 287 21.38 -1.73 -14.65
C SER A 287 21.88 -3.06 -14.04
N MET A 288 22.62 -3.00 -12.93
CA MET A 288 23.11 -4.21 -12.25
C MET A 288 21.98 -5.01 -11.59
N LEU A 289 21.00 -4.34 -10.99
CA LEU A 289 19.83 -4.99 -10.37
C LEU A 289 18.94 -5.65 -11.42
N SER A 290 18.62 -4.96 -12.52
CA SER A 290 17.83 -5.55 -13.61
C SER A 290 18.52 -6.72 -14.31
N ALA A 291 19.85 -6.70 -14.39
CA ALA A 291 20.62 -7.83 -14.93
C ALA A 291 20.86 -8.95 -13.90
N ASN A 292 20.55 -8.72 -12.61
CA ASN A 292 20.91 -9.57 -11.48
C ASN A 292 22.39 -10.02 -11.49
N ALA A 293 23.26 -9.14 -11.95
CA ALA A 293 24.69 -9.38 -12.13
C ALA A 293 25.43 -8.04 -12.12
N THR A 294 26.61 -7.99 -11.51
CA THR A 294 27.45 -6.79 -11.60
C THR A 294 28.20 -6.77 -12.93
N ASN A 295 28.55 -5.57 -13.38
CA ASN A 295 29.41 -5.39 -14.53
C ASN A 295 30.64 -4.50 -14.19
N PRO A 296 31.83 -4.80 -14.73
CA PRO A 296 33.05 -4.06 -14.37
C PRO A 296 33.03 -2.57 -14.69
N SER A 297 32.26 -2.17 -15.70
CA SER A 297 32.12 -0.77 -16.14
C SER A 297 31.40 0.06 -15.10
N ASP A 298 30.23 -0.39 -14.65
CA ASP A 298 29.42 0.30 -13.64
C ASP A 298 30.09 0.28 -12.27
N ILE A 299 30.76 -0.82 -11.91
CA ILE A 299 31.58 -0.87 -10.68
C ILE A 299 32.72 0.14 -10.73
N THR A 300 33.35 0.34 -11.89
CA THR A 300 34.39 1.35 -12.03
C THR A 300 33.83 2.77 -11.92
N LYS A 301 32.63 3.03 -12.47
CA LYS A 301 31.93 4.31 -12.30
C LYS A 301 31.60 4.57 -10.83
N LEU A 302 30.99 3.60 -10.15
CA LEU A 302 30.65 3.70 -8.73
C LEU A 302 31.92 3.94 -7.89
N TYR A 303 32.98 3.17 -8.12
CA TYR A 303 34.25 3.36 -7.42
C TYR A 303 34.79 4.79 -7.60
N LYS A 304 34.78 5.33 -8.82
CA LYS A 304 35.23 6.70 -9.09
C LYS A 304 34.40 7.75 -8.33
N LEU A 305 33.09 7.56 -8.25
CA LEU A 305 32.18 8.49 -7.56
C LEU A 305 32.35 8.43 -6.03
N TYR A 306 32.40 7.22 -5.45
CA TYR A 306 32.56 7.04 -4.00
C TYR A 306 33.99 7.28 -3.49
N SER A 307 34.99 7.25 -4.38
CA SER A 307 36.38 7.63 -4.04
C SER A 307 36.66 9.12 -4.26
N SER A 308 35.67 9.90 -4.69
CA SER A 308 35.82 11.34 -4.92
C SER A 308 35.76 12.13 -3.59
N ASN A 309 36.22 13.37 -3.62
CA ASN A 309 36.25 14.23 -2.43
C ASN A 309 34.86 14.60 -1.90
N ASN A 310 33.84 14.52 -2.75
CA ASN A 310 32.43 14.73 -2.40
C ASN A 310 31.63 13.47 -2.75
N PRO A 311 31.76 12.39 -1.97
CA PRO A 311 31.08 11.16 -2.27
C PRO A 311 29.57 11.31 -2.05
N PRO A 312 28.76 10.62 -2.86
CA PRO A 312 27.31 10.57 -2.69
C PRO A 312 26.93 9.78 -1.40
N PRO A 313 25.68 9.86 -0.94
CA PRO A 313 25.20 9.12 0.23
C PRO A 313 25.49 7.62 0.14
N ALA A 314 26.06 7.07 1.20
CA ALA A 314 26.26 5.63 1.32
C ALA A 314 24.93 4.84 1.29
N GLU A 315 23.80 5.49 1.59
CA GLU A 315 22.48 4.89 1.57
C GLU A 315 22.13 4.25 0.22
N PHE A 316 22.61 4.79 -0.90
CA PHE A 316 22.43 4.18 -2.23
C PHE A 316 23.05 2.77 -2.32
N LEU A 317 24.13 2.50 -1.58
CA LEU A 317 24.78 1.18 -1.53
C LEU A 317 24.18 0.25 -0.47
N HIS A 318 23.35 0.78 0.45
CA HIS A 318 22.68 -0.01 1.49
C HIS A 318 21.42 -0.72 1.00
N HIS A 319 21.03 -0.55 -0.27
CA HIS A 319 19.94 -1.34 -0.84
C HIS A 319 20.24 -2.84 -0.69
N ARG A 320 19.32 -3.59 -0.07
CA ARG A 320 19.47 -5.02 0.22
C ARG A 320 20.03 -5.82 -0.96
N ASP A 321 19.39 -5.74 -2.11
CA ASP A 321 19.77 -6.52 -3.29
C ASP A 321 21.11 -6.06 -3.90
N VAL A 322 21.46 -4.78 -3.83
CA VAL A 322 22.79 -4.29 -4.25
C VAL A 322 23.87 -4.89 -3.36
N PHE A 323 23.65 -4.88 -2.05
CA PHE A 323 24.56 -5.46 -1.07
C PHE A 323 24.71 -6.98 -1.28
N GLN A 324 23.61 -7.68 -1.57
CA GLN A 324 23.61 -9.10 -1.91
C GLN A 324 24.36 -9.40 -3.21
N LEU A 325 24.23 -8.56 -4.26
CA LEU A 325 25.00 -8.71 -5.50
C LEU A 325 26.51 -8.64 -5.24
N PHE A 326 26.97 -7.67 -4.43
CA PHE A 326 28.39 -7.56 -4.09
C PHE A 326 28.90 -8.75 -3.28
N ILE A 327 28.12 -9.23 -2.31
CA ILE A 327 28.46 -10.44 -1.55
C ILE A 327 28.53 -11.65 -2.49
N LYS A 328 27.52 -11.84 -3.32
CA LYS A 328 27.45 -12.96 -4.28
C LYS A 328 28.68 -12.96 -5.17
N ASP A 329 29.07 -11.84 -5.76
CA ASP A 329 30.20 -11.82 -6.69
C ASP A 329 31.56 -11.97 -6.01
N LEU A 330 31.70 -11.56 -4.74
CA LEU A 330 32.95 -11.66 -3.98
C LEU A 330 33.15 -13.00 -3.28
N TYR A 331 32.07 -13.65 -2.85
CA TYR A 331 32.10 -14.88 -2.05
C TYR A 331 31.57 -16.12 -2.78
N SER A 332 30.93 -15.99 -3.94
CA SER A 332 30.51 -17.16 -4.71
C SER A 332 31.71 -17.88 -5.31
N PRO A 333 31.84 -19.19 -5.10
CA PRO A 333 33.02 -19.95 -5.52
C PRO A 333 33.01 -20.23 -7.03
N ASN A 334 31.90 -19.94 -7.72
CA ASN A 334 31.72 -20.09 -9.16
C ASN A 334 32.02 -18.81 -9.95
N VAL A 335 32.16 -17.66 -9.29
CA VAL A 335 32.40 -16.36 -9.94
C VAL A 335 33.89 -16.03 -9.88
N LYS A 336 34.56 -16.00 -11.04
CA LYS A 336 35.96 -15.58 -11.15
C LYS A 336 36.02 -14.10 -11.55
N LEU A 337 36.16 -13.23 -10.55
CA LEU A 337 36.38 -11.81 -10.79
C LEU A 337 37.79 -11.55 -11.33
N ASN A 338 37.90 -10.60 -12.26
CA ASN A 338 39.19 -10.14 -12.76
C ASN A 338 40.00 -9.47 -11.63
N THR A 339 41.26 -9.87 -11.47
CA THR A 339 42.21 -9.38 -10.47
C THR A 339 42.32 -7.86 -10.46
N SER A 340 42.20 -7.19 -11.61
CA SER A 340 42.27 -5.73 -11.72
C SER A 340 41.04 -4.99 -11.18
N HIS A 341 39.87 -5.65 -11.17
CA HIS A 341 38.63 -5.04 -10.69
C HIS A 341 38.29 -5.45 -9.26
N LYS A 342 38.76 -6.61 -8.78
CA LYS A 342 38.50 -7.13 -7.43
C LYS A 342 38.70 -6.08 -6.30
N PRO A 343 39.77 -5.25 -6.29
CA PRO A 343 39.94 -4.24 -5.24
C PRO A 343 38.81 -3.19 -5.20
N LYS A 344 38.21 -2.86 -6.34
CA LYS A 344 37.10 -1.90 -6.44
C LYS A 344 35.82 -2.43 -5.81
N TYR A 345 35.52 -3.72 -6.02
CA TYR A 345 34.40 -4.40 -5.37
C TYR A 345 34.57 -4.45 -3.85
N VAL A 346 35.77 -4.81 -3.40
CA VAL A 346 36.10 -4.84 -1.96
C VAL A 346 35.96 -3.45 -1.34
N PHE A 347 36.43 -2.41 -2.03
CA PHE A 347 36.26 -1.02 -1.58
C PHE A 347 34.78 -0.65 -1.40
N LEU A 348 33.94 -0.89 -2.42
CA LEU A 348 32.52 -0.54 -2.38
C LEU A 348 31.76 -1.30 -1.28
N LEU A 349 32.03 -2.59 -1.11
CA LEU A 349 31.40 -3.40 -0.06
C LEU A 349 31.85 -2.94 1.34
N ALA A 350 33.15 -2.67 1.53
CA ALA A 350 33.67 -2.13 2.78
C ALA A 350 33.11 -0.73 3.07
N TYR A 351 32.92 0.09 2.04
CA TYR A 351 32.41 1.46 2.16
C TYR A 351 30.96 1.43 2.63
N ALA A 352 30.12 0.61 1.98
CA ALA A 352 28.74 0.38 2.38
C ALA A 352 28.64 -0.18 3.80
N ALA A 353 29.55 -1.06 4.22
CA ALA A 353 29.52 -1.65 5.56
C ALA A 353 29.95 -0.69 6.68
N CYS A 354 30.76 0.34 6.39
CA CYS A 354 31.36 1.20 7.42
C CYS A 354 30.65 2.56 7.60
N ILE A 355 29.94 3.04 6.58
CA ILE A 355 29.36 4.39 6.58
C ILE A 355 27.85 4.25 6.74
N HIS A 356 27.27 4.88 7.77
CA HIS A 356 25.83 4.84 8.04
C HIS A 356 25.18 6.23 7.94
N PRO A 357 23.92 6.33 7.50
CA PRO A 357 23.19 7.60 7.55
C PRO A 357 23.02 8.02 9.01
N GLY A 358 23.60 9.15 9.40
CA GLY A 358 23.54 9.66 10.78
C GLY A 358 24.81 9.49 11.60
N THR A 359 25.90 8.91 11.06
CA THR A 359 27.24 9.25 11.56
C THR A 359 27.48 10.73 11.23
N ARG A 360 27.01 11.62 12.11
CA ARG A 360 27.67 12.92 12.32
C ARG A 360 29.14 12.59 12.38
N GLU A 361 29.92 13.17 11.46
CA GLU A 361 31.28 13.64 11.71
C GLU A 361 31.85 13.02 12.99
N ILE A 362 32.27 11.76 12.92
CA ILE A 362 32.91 11.13 14.07
C ILE A 362 34.26 11.82 14.13
N GLN A 363 34.30 12.87 14.96
CA GLN A 363 35.47 13.56 15.49
C GLN A 363 36.68 13.51 14.57
N TYR A 364 36.74 14.48 13.66
CA TYR A 364 37.99 14.89 13.04
C TYR A 364 39.00 15.16 14.15
N GLU A 365 39.96 14.26 14.37
CA GLU A 365 41.14 14.64 15.14
C GLU A 365 41.87 15.72 14.35
N ASP A 366 42.05 16.87 15.00
CA ASP A 366 43.03 17.89 14.65
C ASP A 366 44.39 17.26 14.40
N LYS A 367 44.65 16.88 13.14
CA LYS A 367 46.00 16.86 12.57
C LYS A 367 45.95 17.54 11.22
N MET A 368 45.77 18.86 11.26
CA MET A 368 46.35 19.73 10.25
C MET A 368 47.87 19.46 10.23
N GLN A 369 48.32 18.65 9.27
CA GLN A 369 49.65 18.77 8.71
C GLN A 369 49.47 19.24 7.27
N GLU A 370 49.81 20.51 7.04
CA GLU A 370 49.87 21.14 5.73
C GLU A 370 50.78 20.30 4.81
N GLY A 371 50.23 19.73 3.74
CA GLY A 371 51.07 19.19 2.66
C GLY A 371 50.50 18.07 1.80
N ASP A 372 49.58 17.24 2.29
CA ASP A 372 49.08 16.09 1.52
C ASP A 372 47.73 16.37 0.86
N GLU A 373 47.64 16.08 -0.44
CA GLU A 373 46.43 16.18 -1.24
C GLU A 373 45.27 15.46 -0.53
N ALA A 374 44.21 16.22 -0.23
CA ALA A 374 43.06 15.75 0.53
C ALA A 374 42.36 14.57 -0.15
N GLY A 375 42.69 13.35 0.28
CA GLY A 375 41.93 12.15 -0.02
C GLY A 375 40.56 12.17 0.68
N PRO A 376 39.62 11.31 0.25
CA PRO A 376 38.30 11.24 0.88
C PRO A 376 38.41 10.90 2.37
N ASN A 377 37.71 11.66 3.23
CA ASN A 377 37.63 11.45 4.67
C ASN A 377 36.94 10.11 4.97
N LEU A 378 37.71 9.02 5.06
CA LEU A 378 37.21 7.66 5.30
C LEU A 378 37.24 7.32 6.81
N PRO A 379 36.26 6.56 7.34
CA PRO A 379 36.25 6.15 8.75
C PRO A 379 37.50 5.36 9.16
N LEU A 380 37.95 5.50 10.40
CA LEU A 380 39.15 4.83 10.95
C LEU A 380 39.15 3.29 10.70
N HIS A 381 37.98 2.66 10.87
CA HIS A 381 37.79 1.21 10.70
C HIS A 381 37.62 0.75 9.25
N PHE A 382 37.55 1.67 8.29
CA PHE A 382 37.36 1.34 6.89
C PHE A 382 38.52 0.51 6.34
N THR A 383 39.76 0.93 6.61
CA THR A 383 40.95 0.23 6.11
C THR A 383 41.09 -1.18 6.69
N GLU A 384 40.71 -1.37 7.96
CA GLU A 384 40.72 -2.68 8.61
C GLU A 384 39.63 -3.60 8.05
N THR A 385 38.43 -3.06 7.82
CA THR A 385 37.30 -3.79 7.22
C THR A 385 37.61 -4.17 5.78
N GLN A 386 38.21 -3.27 5.00
CA GLN A 386 38.64 -3.53 3.63
C GLN A 386 39.67 -4.66 3.56
N ARG A 387 40.68 -4.64 4.44
CA ARG A 387 41.66 -5.75 4.55
C ARG A 387 40.98 -7.06 4.94
N ALA A 388 40.03 -7.03 5.89
CA ALA A 388 39.32 -8.22 6.34
C ALA A 388 38.44 -8.85 5.25
N VAL A 389 37.75 -8.04 4.46
CA VAL A 389 36.98 -8.49 3.29
C VAL A 389 37.93 -9.04 2.21
N GLN A 390 39.06 -8.38 1.95
CA GLN A 390 40.03 -8.87 0.97
C GLN A 390 40.66 -10.22 1.37
N ALA A 391 41.02 -10.38 2.64
CA ALA A 391 41.56 -11.63 3.17
C ALA A 391 40.53 -12.76 3.08
N SER A 392 39.33 -12.55 3.62
CA SER A 392 38.26 -13.57 3.62
C SER A 392 37.81 -13.97 2.23
N THR A 393 37.65 -13.03 1.28
CA THR A 393 37.29 -13.36 -0.11
C THR A 393 38.37 -14.17 -0.83
N THR A 394 39.65 -13.92 -0.52
CA THR A 394 40.76 -14.69 -1.08
C THR A 394 40.76 -16.12 -0.54
N THR A 395 40.51 -16.27 0.76
CA THR A 395 40.38 -17.57 1.43
C THR A 395 39.18 -18.38 0.90
N CYS A 396 38.00 -17.77 0.72
CA CYS A 396 36.81 -18.43 0.18
C CYS A 396 36.92 -18.79 -1.33
N SER A 397 37.71 -18.05 -2.11
CA SER A 397 37.89 -18.34 -3.55
C SER A 397 38.71 -19.62 -3.85
N ASN A 398 39.44 -20.15 -2.87
CA ASN A 398 40.30 -21.32 -3.03
C ASN A 398 39.57 -22.63 -2.63
N LYS A 399 38.70 -23.15 -3.52
CA LYS A 399 37.88 -24.36 -3.33
C LYS A 399 38.63 -25.56 -2.70
N THR A 400 39.88 -25.81 -3.07
CA THR A 400 40.63 -27.02 -2.71
C THR A 400 41.31 -26.95 -1.32
N ALA A 401 41.57 -25.74 -0.81
CA ALA A 401 42.25 -25.51 0.47
C ALA A 401 41.28 -25.10 1.59
N ALA A 402 40.07 -24.64 1.25
CA ALA A 402 39.12 -24.11 2.21
C ALA A 402 38.42 -25.17 3.06
N LEU A 403 38.17 -26.36 2.50
CA LEU A 403 37.40 -27.45 3.14
C LEU A 403 38.25 -28.45 3.93
N SER A 404 39.58 -28.42 3.78
CA SER A 404 40.49 -29.48 4.26
C SER A 404 41.50 -29.03 5.32
N SER A 405 41.58 -27.74 5.66
CA SER A 405 42.61 -27.21 6.56
C SER A 405 42.02 -26.43 7.74
N MET A 406 42.37 -26.85 8.96
CA MET A 406 42.08 -26.11 10.20
C MET A 406 42.66 -24.69 10.16
N ALA A 407 43.70 -24.45 9.37
CA ALA A 407 44.32 -23.13 9.18
C ALA A 407 43.39 -22.13 8.49
N THR A 408 42.57 -22.58 7.53
CA THR A 408 41.55 -21.77 6.84
C THR A 408 40.49 -21.26 7.81
N VAL A 409 40.02 -22.14 8.70
CA VAL A 409 39.02 -21.81 9.73
C VAL A 409 39.58 -20.81 10.74
N ILE A 410 40.84 -20.97 11.15
CA ILE A 410 41.53 -20.02 12.05
C ILE A 410 41.65 -18.64 11.41
N ASP A 411 41.94 -18.58 10.11
CA ASP A 411 42.06 -17.32 9.38
C ASP A 411 40.71 -16.60 9.20
N ILE A 412 39.66 -17.33 8.83
CA ILE A 412 38.30 -16.75 8.74
C ILE A 412 37.82 -16.26 10.10
N ARG A 413 38.08 -17.02 11.19
CA ARG A 413 37.68 -16.65 12.55
C ARG A 413 38.23 -15.31 13.02
N LYS A 414 39.43 -14.91 12.57
CA LYS A 414 40.02 -13.59 12.88
C LYS A 414 39.21 -12.43 12.28
N HIS A 415 38.54 -12.67 11.17
CA HIS A 415 37.85 -11.66 10.37
C HIS A 415 36.31 -11.66 10.57
N ILE A 416 35.75 -12.72 11.15
CA ILE A 416 34.33 -12.86 11.52
C ILE A 416 33.84 -11.74 12.45
N LYS A 417 34.73 -11.04 13.17
CA LYS A 417 34.35 -9.87 13.99
C LYS A 417 33.66 -8.75 13.21
N TYR A 418 33.78 -8.73 11.88
CA TYR A 418 33.08 -7.79 11.01
C TYR A 418 31.82 -8.43 10.42
N ASN A 419 30.66 -7.80 10.64
CA ASN A 419 29.35 -8.32 10.19
C ASN A 419 29.29 -8.59 8.68
N VAL A 420 29.95 -7.74 7.87
CA VAL A 420 30.01 -7.93 6.41
C VAL A 420 30.77 -9.21 6.02
N VAL A 421 31.81 -9.57 6.77
CA VAL A 421 32.56 -10.82 6.55
C VAL A 421 31.72 -12.01 6.99
N CYS A 422 31.00 -11.91 8.11
CA CYS A 422 30.04 -12.94 8.53
C CYS A 422 29.01 -13.22 7.44
N MET A 423 28.36 -12.18 6.91
CA MET A 423 27.36 -12.32 5.86
C MET A 423 27.93 -12.93 4.57
N GLY A 424 29.15 -12.53 4.19
CA GLY A 424 29.86 -13.12 3.05
C GLY A 424 30.16 -14.61 3.24
N VAL A 425 30.68 -15.00 4.40
CA VAL A 425 30.99 -16.39 4.74
C VAL A 425 29.71 -17.23 4.84
N LEU A 426 28.63 -16.71 5.44
CA LEU A 426 27.34 -17.39 5.46
C LEU A 426 26.81 -17.61 4.05
N SER A 427 26.86 -16.59 3.18
CA SER A 427 26.46 -16.74 1.78
C SER A 427 27.31 -17.78 1.04
N TRP A 428 28.61 -17.85 1.32
CA TRP A 428 29.50 -18.87 0.76
C TRP A 428 29.09 -20.27 1.20
N ILE A 429 28.84 -20.47 2.50
CA ILE A 429 28.38 -21.75 3.06
C ILE A 429 27.05 -22.18 2.43
N THR A 430 26.06 -21.28 2.32
CA THR A 430 24.74 -21.60 1.76
C THR A 430 24.72 -21.90 0.26
N VAL A 431 25.80 -21.60 -0.46
CA VAL A 431 25.93 -21.91 -1.90
C VAL A 431 26.70 -23.22 -2.12
N ASP A 432 27.61 -23.58 -1.20
CA ASP A 432 28.40 -24.82 -1.26
C ASP A 432 27.75 -26.00 -0.49
N PHE A 433 26.82 -25.74 0.42
CA PHE A 433 26.00 -26.72 1.15
C PHE A 433 24.52 -26.48 0.89
#